data_AF-A0A3Q9IRK3-F1
#
_entry.id   AF-A0A3Q9IRK3-F1
#
_cell.length_a   1.000
_cell.length_b   1.000
_cell.length_c   1.000
_cell.angle_alpha   90.00
_cell.angle_beta   90.00
_cell.angle_gamma   90.00
#
_symmetry.space_group_name_H-M   'P 1'
#
loop_
_entity.id
_entity.type
_entity.pdbx_description
1 polymer ?
#
loop_
_entity_poly.entity_id
_entity_poly.type
_entity_poly.pdbx_seq_one_letter_code
_entity_poly.pdbx_strand_id
1 'polypeptide(L)'
;MKKLLYMLCLLVFAACSDDDDKNEVMSDFDKPFTSISKSELKGMLQDFWLIDTIIDDYEEGHRMDVIRPIGDALEKYKVDINLNNSIIRSTRSTAAPVENKFTGMKLTWNPQKQDLDTTINADGFMEILIPYSLTDDSRNDLRIVVNNEWNNNNNRRNEITYYRDGQLIINIENYINSEEGIEYSNENIPPYFFSYKSTFKNNTYNNATTMQSTEITIRKEGGRSLFQSINMENGNASFLTECNNLRAHVTMNNYNNILQLLQRLRGNDNIDKLAFEILKKNMSGVIVFADRDEKIGDLDLFFDEEDDELPLICRFQDGEEYRLPSIFLEMNL
;
A
#
# COMPACT_ATOMS: atom_id res chain seq x y z
N MET A 1 -31.62 18.80 -15.93
CA MET A 1 -31.19 20.20 -15.65
C MET A 1 -31.64 20.75 -14.29
N LYS A 2 -32.93 20.96 -13.98
CA LYS A 2 -33.34 21.56 -12.68
C LYS A 2 -32.93 20.76 -11.43
N LYS A 3 -32.96 19.42 -11.46
CA LYS A 3 -32.51 18.57 -10.33
C LYS A 3 -30.98 18.56 -10.15
N LEU A 4 -30.23 18.67 -11.25
CA LEU A 4 -28.76 18.73 -11.23
C LEU A 4 -28.30 20.07 -10.63
N LEU A 5 -28.95 21.17 -11.04
CA LEU A 5 -28.74 22.50 -10.48
C LEU A 5 -29.10 22.54 -8.99
N TYR A 6 -30.18 21.88 -8.56
CA TYR A 6 -30.58 21.83 -7.16
C TYR A 6 -29.59 21.04 -6.28
N MET A 7 -29.01 19.94 -6.79
CA MET A 7 -27.96 19.19 -6.07
C MET A 7 -26.62 19.96 -6.04
N LEU A 8 -26.25 20.62 -7.14
CA LEU A 8 -25.10 21.54 -7.18
C LEU A 8 -25.27 22.70 -6.19
N CYS A 9 -26.46 23.31 -6.13
CA CYS A 9 -26.74 24.36 -5.16
C CYS A 9 -26.68 23.86 -3.71
N LEU A 10 -27.20 22.66 -3.40
CA LEU A 10 -27.12 22.09 -2.05
C LEU A 10 -25.67 21.77 -1.62
N LEU A 11 -24.80 21.36 -2.57
CA LEU A 11 -23.37 21.18 -2.31
C LEU A 11 -22.61 22.50 -2.16
N VAL A 12 -23.00 23.53 -2.91
CA VAL A 12 -22.46 24.89 -2.70
C VAL A 12 -22.87 25.43 -1.32
N PHE A 13 -24.08 25.13 -0.83
CA PHE A 13 -24.50 25.51 0.53
C PHE A 13 -23.80 24.70 1.63
N ALA A 14 -23.44 23.43 1.40
CA ALA A 14 -22.60 22.66 2.33
C ALA A 14 -21.12 23.12 2.30
N ALA A 15 -20.64 23.65 1.18
CA ALA A 15 -19.33 24.30 1.03
C ALA A 15 -19.31 25.78 1.50
N CYS A 16 -20.47 26.33 1.89
CA CYS A 16 -20.65 27.64 2.50
C CYS A 16 -21.00 27.52 4.00
N SER A 17 -20.59 26.44 4.65
CA SER A 17 -20.36 26.48 6.10
C SER A 17 -19.22 27.46 6.31
N ASP A 18 -19.54 28.63 6.88
CA ASP A 18 -18.65 29.70 7.34
C ASP A 18 -17.68 29.21 8.44
N ASP A 19 -16.96 28.12 8.20
CA ASP A 19 -15.70 27.87 8.90
C ASP A 19 -14.61 28.49 8.02
N ASP A 20 -14.30 29.74 8.35
CA ASP A 20 -13.12 30.48 7.93
C ASP A 20 -11.80 29.82 8.40
N ASP A 21 -11.82 28.54 8.80
CA ASP A 21 -10.66 27.68 9.07
C ASP A 21 -10.02 27.16 7.77
N LYS A 22 -10.28 27.81 6.64
CA LYS A 22 -9.47 27.66 5.42
C LYS A 22 -8.09 28.24 5.70
N ASN A 23 -7.19 27.44 6.26
CA ASN A 23 -5.72 27.45 6.10
C ASN A 23 -4.94 27.00 7.36
N GLU A 24 -5.58 26.68 8.50
CA GLU A 24 -4.78 26.46 9.72
C GLU A 24 -3.84 25.25 9.66
N VAL A 25 -4.21 24.15 8.99
CA VAL A 25 -3.33 22.96 8.89
C VAL A 25 -2.11 23.19 7.97
N MET A 26 -2.17 24.16 7.05
CA MET A 26 -1.09 24.40 6.07
C MET A 26 -0.14 25.54 6.47
N SER A 27 -0.46 26.30 7.52
CA SER A 27 0.33 27.45 7.98
C SER A 27 1.71 27.07 8.55
N ASP A 28 1.92 25.81 8.92
CA ASP A 28 3.19 25.33 9.48
C ASP A 28 4.32 25.20 8.43
N PHE A 29 3.97 25.20 7.14
CA PHE A 29 4.92 25.06 6.02
C PHE A 29 5.39 26.41 5.43
N ASP A 30 4.93 27.55 5.96
CA ASP A 30 5.17 28.89 5.41
C ASP A 30 6.59 29.46 5.62
N LYS A 31 7.58 28.62 5.93
CA LYS A 31 8.98 29.06 5.99
C LYS A 31 9.56 29.17 4.58
N PRO A 32 9.96 30.38 4.13
CA PRO A 32 10.47 30.56 2.78
C PRO A 32 11.84 29.90 2.58
N PHE A 33 12.01 29.33 1.39
CA PHE A 33 13.26 28.84 0.82
C PHE A 33 14.41 29.84 0.93
N THR A 34 15.62 29.40 1.27
CA THR A 34 16.80 30.30 1.31
C THR A 34 18.08 29.85 0.60
N SER A 35 18.17 28.68 -0.05
CA SER A 35 19.48 28.28 -0.64
C SER A 35 19.54 27.37 -1.87
N ILE A 36 18.43 26.90 -2.46
CA ILE A 36 18.46 25.98 -3.63
C ILE A 36 17.99 26.71 -4.89
N SER A 37 18.66 26.50 -6.02
CA SER A 37 18.27 27.09 -7.31
C SER A 37 17.04 26.41 -7.91
N LYS A 38 16.30 27.13 -8.77
CA LYS A 38 15.11 26.58 -9.43
C LYS A 38 15.41 25.39 -10.35
N SER A 39 16.55 25.42 -11.04
CA SER A 39 16.99 24.30 -11.88
C SER A 39 17.25 23.05 -11.05
N GLU A 40 17.80 23.21 -9.84
CA GLU A 40 17.95 22.10 -8.90
C GLU A 40 16.59 21.61 -8.43
N LEU A 41 15.66 22.51 -8.08
CA LEU A 41 14.29 22.12 -7.69
C LEU A 41 13.55 21.34 -8.77
N LYS A 42 13.58 21.80 -10.01
CA LYS A 42 12.99 21.05 -11.13
C LYS A 42 13.66 19.71 -11.33
N GLY A 43 14.99 19.63 -11.18
CA GLY A 43 15.74 18.38 -11.21
C GLY A 43 15.30 17.41 -10.10
N MET A 44 15.02 17.91 -8.89
CA MET A 44 14.51 17.10 -7.78
C MET A 44 13.08 16.63 -8.04
N LEU A 45 12.20 17.49 -8.57
CA LEU A 45 10.82 17.12 -8.91
C LEU A 45 10.72 16.01 -9.97
N GLN A 46 11.81 15.70 -10.68
CA GLN A 46 11.89 14.52 -11.53
C GLN A 46 11.77 13.21 -10.75
N ASP A 47 12.01 13.19 -9.44
CA ASP A 47 11.86 12.01 -8.61
C ASP A 47 10.43 11.45 -8.64
N PHE A 48 9.41 12.30 -8.76
CA PHE A 48 8.02 11.84 -8.88
C PHE A 48 7.77 11.05 -10.18
N TRP A 49 8.55 11.27 -11.23
CA TRP A 49 8.48 10.47 -12.47
C TRP A 49 9.12 9.09 -12.34
N LEU A 50 9.74 8.79 -11.20
CA LEU A 50 10.36 7.50 -10.92
C LEU A 50 9.44 6.56 -10.12
N ILE A 51 8.23 6.99 -9.77
CA ILE A 51 7.28 6.19 -8.96
C ILE A 51 7.05 4.82 -9.61
N ASP A 52 6.63 4.80 -10.87
CA ASP A 52 6.37 3.55 -11.60
C ASP A 52 7.63 2.70 -11.70
N THR A 53 8.79 3.33 -11.96
CA THR A 53 10.07 2.62 -11.97
C THR A 53 10.40 1.97 -10.62
N ILE A 54 10.11 2.64 -9.49
CA ILE A 54 10.33 2.07 -8.15
C ILE A 54 9.40 0.87 -7.91
N ILE A 55 8.13 0.99 -8.34
CA ILE A 55 7.13 -0.07 -8.22
C ILE A 55 7.54 -1.26 -9.10
N ASP A 56 7.82 -1.03 -10.38
CA ASP A 56 8.20 -2.08 -11.34
C ASP A 56 9.51 -2.77 -10.95
N ASP A 57 10.53 -2.01 -10.52
CA ASP A 57 11.80 -2.56 -10.04
C ASP A 57 11.59 -3.55 -8.89
N TYR A 58 10.59 -3.29 -8.04
CA TYR A 58 10.22 -4.16 -6.94
C TYR A 58 9.29 -5.29 -7.38
N GLU A 59 8.06 -4.97 -7.78
CA GLU A 59 6.95 -5.90 -8.03
C GLU A 59 7.20 -6.82 -9.22
N GLU A 60 7.61 -6.25 -10.36
CA GLU A 60 7.79 -6.98 -11.61
C GLU A 60 9.22 -7.49 -11.80
N GLY A 61 10.19 -6.80 -11.22
CA GLY A 61 11.61 -7.12 -11.25
C GLY A 61 12.04 -8.04 -10.11
N HIS A 62 12.61 -7.45 -9.06
CA HIS A 62 13.35 -8.18 -8.02
C HIS A 62 12.48 -9.21 -7.28
N ARG A 63 11.23 -8.85 -6.94
CA ARG A 63 10.30 -9.76 -6.26
C ARG A 63 10.04 -11.02 -7.07
N MET A 64 9.80 -10.90 -8.38
CA MET A 64 9.54 -12.05 -9.25
C MET A 64 10.77 -12.91 -9.47
N ASP A 65 11.96 -12.31 -9.58
CA ASP A 65 13.23 -13.04 -9.70
C ASP A 65 13.51 -13.95 -8.49
N VAL A 66 13.02 -13.60 -7.31
CA VAL A 66 13.16 -14.41 -6.09
C VAL A 66 11.99 -15.38 -5.90
N ILE A 67 10.74 -14.92 -6.05
CA ILE A 67 9.54 -15.74 -5.78
C ILE A 67 9.37 -16.86 -6.80
N ARG A 68 9.61 -16.61 -8.09
CA ARG A 68 9.32 -17.58 -9.14
C ARG A 68 10.12 -18.88 -8.97
N PRO A 69 11.45 -18.87 -8.77
CA PRO A 69 12.20 -20.10 -8.52
C PRO A 69 11.77 -20.85 -7.24
N ILE A 70 11.32 -20.13 -6.21
CA ILE A 70 10.77 -20.77 -5.00
C ILE A 70 9.47 -21.50 -5.34
N GLY A 71 8.58 -20.86 -6.10
CA GLY A 71 7.34 -21.46 -6.59
C GLY A 71 7.61 -22.74 -7.41
N ASP A 72 8.55 -22.68 -8.34
CA ASP A 72 8.94 -23.83 -9.16
C ASP A 72 9.47 -25.00 -8.30
N ALA A 73 10.26 -24.70 -7.26
CA ALA A 73 10.76 -25.71 -6.32
C ALA A 73 9.62 -26.33 -5.50
N LEU A 74 8.73 -25.51 -4.95
CA LEU A 74 7.56 -25.98 -4.20
C LEU A 74 6.68 -26.91 -5.05
N GLU A 75 6.42 -26.53 -6.31
CA GLU A 75 5.64 -27.34 -7.25
C GLU A 75 6.35 -28.68 -7.55
N LYS A 76 7.64 -28.64 -7.90
CA LYS A 76 8.43 -29.84 -8.21
C LYS A 76 8.40 -30.86 -7.07
N TYR A 77 8.57 -30.38 -5.84
CA TYR A 77 8.62 -31.22 -4.64
C TYR A 77 7.25 -31.41 -3.97
N LYS A 78 6.17 -31.01 -4.66
CA LYS A 78 4.77 -31.21 -4.25
C LYS A 78 4.46 -30.66 -2.85
N VAL A 79 5.06 -29.51 -2.53
CA VAL A 79 4.83 -28.80 -1.28
C VAL A 79 3.78 -27.72 -1.53
N ASP A 80 2.60 -27.88 -0.92
CA ASP A 80 1.57 -26.84 -0.92
C ASP A 80 1.66 -26.03 0.37
N ILE A 81 2.14 -24.78 0.25
CA ILE A 81 2.11 -23.78 1.33
C ILE A 81 0.90 -22.88 1.10
N ASN A 82 -0.30 -23.45 1.19
CA ASN A 82 -1.50 -22.64 1.09
C ASN A 82 -1.61 -21.78 2.36
N LEU A 83 -1.25 -20.50 2.22
CA LEU A 83 -1.36 -19.44 3.22
C LEU A 83 -2.77 -19.30 3.82
N ASN A 84 -3.80 -19.86 3.16
CA ASN A 84 -5.19 -19.58 3.49
C ASN A 84 -6.01 -20.75 4.07
N ASN A 85 -5.60 -22.03 4.12
CA ASN A 85 -6.55 -23.06 4.57
C ASN A 85 -6.06 -24.39 5.15
N SER A 86 -6.99 -24.98 5.92
CA SER A 86 -7.18 -26.38 6.33
C SER A 86 -6.14 -27.09 7.20
N ILE A 87 -4.84 -27.09 6.89
CA ILE A 87 -3.85 -27.91 7.62
C ILE A 87 -3.69 -27.43 9.08
N ILE A 88 -3.77 -26.12 9.31
CA ILE A 88 -3.72 -25.52 10.66
C ILE A 88 -5.10 -25.59 11.35
N ARG A 89 -6.20 -25.64 10.57
CA ARG A 89 -7.56 -25.79 11.14
C ARG A 89 -7.80 -27.20 11.68
N SER A 90 -7.14 -28.22 11.12
CA SER A 90 -7.31 -29.62 11.53
C SER A 90 -6.55 -29.98 12.82
N THR A 91 -5.57 -29.18 13.25
CA THR A 91 -4.89 -29.33 14.55
C THR A 91 -5.62 -28.63 15.70
N ARG A 92 -6.82 -28.08 15.46
CA ARG A 92 -7.64 -27.46 16.51
C ARG A 92 -8.09 -28.50 17.53
N SER A 93 -7.74 -28.26 18.78
CA SER A 93 -8.50 -28.87 19.87
C SER A 93 -9.90 -28.24 19.88
N THR A 94 -10.94 -29.07 19.91
CA THR A 94 -12.33 -28.62 20.12
C THR A 94 -12.61 -28.25 21.57
N ALA A 95 -11.61 -28.34 22.47
CA ALA A 95 -11.74 -27.98 23.87
C ALA A 95 -11.37 -26.51 24.10
N ALA A 96 -12.36 -25.68 24.46
CA ALA A 96 -12.12 -24.35 25.02
C ALA A 96 -11.70 -24.45 26.51
N PRO A 97 -10.89 -23.51 27.05
CA PRO A 97 -10.11 -22.46 26.41
C PRO A 97 -8.62 -22.78 26.57
N VAL A 98 -8.05 -23.56 25.63
CA VAL A 98 -6.60 -23.73 25.58
C VAL A 98 -6.11 -22.93 24.37
N GLU A 99 -5.07 -22.11 24.54
CA GLU A 99 -4.31 -21.57 23.40
C GLU A 99 -4.05 -22.73 22.44
N ASN A 100 -4.61 -22.68 21.24
CA ASN A 100 -4.38 -23.69 20.22
C ASN A 100 -2.96 -23.50 19.67
N LYS A 101 -1.98 -24.05 20.38
CA LYS A 101 -0.60 -24.12 19.89
C LYS A 101 -0.55 -25.21 18.84
N PHE A 102 -0.19 -24.83 17.60
CA PHE A 102 0.14 -25.78 16.55
C PHE A 102 1.20 -26.75 17.09
N THR A 103 1.03 -28.06 16.89
CA THR A 103 2.14 -28.99 17.09
C THR A 103 3.04 -28.84 15.87
N GLY A 104 4.28 -28.42 16.07
CA GLY A 104 5.25 -28.19 15.00
C GLY A 104 5.42 -29.40 14.10
N MET A 105 5.77 -29.17 12.83
CA MET A 105 6.01 -30.24 11.86
C MET A 105 7.23 -29.91 11.03
N LYS A 106 8.08 -30.90 10.78
CA LYS A 106 9.23 -30.78 9.88
C LYS A 106 9.06 -31.73 8.70
N LEU A 107 9.07 -31.16 7.50
CA LEU A 107 9.07 -31.84 6.22
C LEU A 107 10.48 -31.78 5.63
N THR A 108 11.02 -32.91 5.17
CA THR A 108 12.36 -32.97 4.59
C THR A 108 12.36 -33.86 3.36
N TRP A 109 12.82 -33.34 2.22
CA TRP A 109 12.92 -34.14 1.00
C TRP A 109 13.92 -35.28 1.17
N ASN A 110 13.50 -36.48 0.79
CA ASN A 110 14.30 -37.69 0.80
C ASN A 110 14.52 -38.16 -0.65
N PRO A 111 15.73 -37.97 -1.23
CA PRO A 111 16.01 -38.34 -2.61
C PRO A 111 15.88 -39.84 -2.89
N GLN A 112 16.07 -40.70 -1.87
CA GLN A 112 15.97 -42.14 -2.04
C GLN A 112 14.51 -42.60 -2.15
N LYS A 113 13.61 -41.92 -1.44
CA LYS A 113 12.17 -42.19 -1.47
C LYS A 113 11.44 -41.41 -2.57
N GLN A 114 12.07 -40.35 -3.09
CA GLN A 114 11.43 -39.37 -3.96
C GLN A 114 10.14 -38.80 -3.32
N ASP A 115 10.22 -38.55 -2.01
CA ASP A 115 9.10 -38.09 -1.18
C ASP A 115 9.58 -37.33 0.06
N LEU A 116 8.67 -36.70 0.79
CA LEU A 116 8.93 -35.93 2.01
C LEU A 116 8.86 -36.83 3.25
N ASP A 117 9.97 -36.90 4.00
CA ASP A 117 9.96 -37.41 5.37
C ASP A 117 9.27 -36.38 6.28
N THR A 118 8.30 -36.84 7.08
CA THR A 118 7.56 -36.00 8.02
C THR A 118 7.95 -36.35 9.46
N THR A 119 8.28 -35.35 10.26
CA THR A 119 8.57 -35.48 11.69
C THR A 119 7.78 -34.46 12.49
N ILE A 120 7.34 -34.84 13.70
CA ILE A 120 6.62 -33.95 14.61
C ILE A 120 7.65 -33.19 15.45
N ASN A 121 7.50 -31.88 15.55
CA ASN A 121 8.29 -30.99 16.40
C ASN A 121 7.42 -30.42 17.54
N ALA A 122 7.95 -30.35 18.76
CA ALA A 122 7.24 -29.78 19.90
C ALA A 122 7.23 -28.23 19.92
N ASP A 123 8.09 -27.58 19.13
CA ASP A 123 8.32 -26.13 19.19
C ASP A 123 7.30 -25.26 18.42
N GLY A 124 6.25 -25.87 17.86
CA GLY A 124 5.06 -25.15 17.38
C GLY A 124 5.18 -24.35 16.08
N PHE A 125 6.24 -24.54 15.29
CA PHE A 125 6.36 -24.00 13.93
C PHE A 125 6.44 -25.12 12.88
N MET A 126 6.11 -24.81 11.62
CA MET A 126 6.36 -25.71 10.49
C MET A 126 7.70 -25.37 9.83
N GLU A 127 8.54 -26.38 9.60
CA GLU A 127 9.81 -26.28 8.89
C GLU A 127 9.79 -27.18 7.66
N ILE A 128 10.22 -26.67 6.52
CA ILE A 128 10.30 -27.41 5.26
C ILE A 128 11.73 -27.31 4.74
N LEU A 129 12.33 -28.45 4.41
CA LEU A 129 13.67 -28.56 3.83
C LEU A 129 13.57 -29.30 2.51
N ILE A 130 13.70 -28.58 1.40
CA ILE A 130 13.67 -29.13 0.04
C ILE A 130 14.85 -28.59 -0.78
N PRO A 131 15.19 -29.21 -1.90
CA PRO A 131 16.12 -28.63 -2.85
C PRO A 131 15.52 -27.40 -3.52
N TYR A 132 16.34 -26.37 -3.72
CA TYR A 132 16.02 -25.22 -4.56
C TYR A 132 16.13 -25.55 -6.06
N SER A 133 16.97 -26.53 -6.41
CA SER A 133 17.24 -26.89 -7.80
C SER A 133 16.16 -27.77 -8.43
N LEU A 134 15.80 -27.46 -9.67
CA LEU A 134 14.86 -28.26 -10.46
C LEU A 134 15.50 -29.50 -11.09
N THR A 135 16.81 -29.69 -10.99
CA THR A 135 17.50 -30.84 -11.63
C THR A 135 18.40 -31.63 -10.69
N ASP A 136 18.85 -31.03 -9.59
CA ASP A 136 19.67 -31.67 -8.57
C ASP A 136 18.89 -31.69 -7.26
N ASP A 137 18.50 -32.89 -6.82
CA ASP A 137 17.75 -33.08 -5.60
C ASP A 137 18.61 -33.62 -4.44
N SER A 138 19.93 -33.64 -4.58
CA SER A 138 20.86 -34.23 -3.61
C SER A 138 21.02 -33.41 -2.31
N ARG A 139 20.60 -32.14 -2.33
CA ARG A 139 20.76 -31.20 -1.21
C ARG A 139 19.46 -30.45 -0.93
N ASN A 140 19.09 -30.39 0.34
CA ASN A 140 17.97 -29.57 0.81
C ASN A 140 18.50 -28.21 1.24
N ASP A 141 18.76 -27.33 0.28
CA ASP A 141 19.32 -26.00 0.47
C ASP A 141 18.26 -24.90 0.62
N LEU A 142 16.99 -25.15 0.27
CA LEU A 142 15.85 -24.27 0.56
C LEU A 142 15.20 -24.67 1.89
N ARG A 143 15.29 -23.78 2.87
CA ARG A 143 14.64 -23.91 4.17
C ARG A 143 13.51 -22.89 4.30
N ILE A 144 12.33 -23.37 4.65
CA ILE A 144 11.13 -22.54 4.83
C ILE A 144 10.64 -22.73 6.25
N VAL A 145 10.46 -21.64 6.98
CA VAL A 145 9.94 -21.62 8.34
C VAL A 145 8.63 -20.87 8.32
N VAL A 146 7.57 -21.54 8.78
CA VAL A 146 6.21 -21.02 8.78
C VAL A 146 5.74 -20.95 10.24
N ASN A 147 5.49 -19.73 10.70
CA ASN A 147 4.95 -19.43 12.01
C ASN A 147 3.54 -18.83 11.85
N ASN A 148 2.58 -19.37 12.60
CA ASN A 148 1.20 -18.91 12.55
C ASN A 148 0.63 -18.80 13.95
N GLU A 149 0.13 -17.62 14.28
CA GLU A 149 -0.61 -17.36 15.50
C GLU A 149 -2.05 -17.03 15.15
N TRP A 150 -2.96 -17.71 15.82
CA TRP A 150 -4.40 -17.52 15.64
C TRP A 150 -5.07 -17.44 17.00
N ASN A 151 -5.88 -16.40 17.21
CA ASN A 151 -6.69 -16.28 18.42
C ASN A 151 -8.19 -16.46 18.14
N ASN A 152 -8.98 -16.66 19.19
CA ASN A 152 -10.42 -16.90 19.06
C ASN A 152 -11.19 -15.70 18.50
N ASN A 153 -10.57 -14.52 18.45
CA ASN A 153 -11.18 -13.28 17.94
C ASN A 153 -10.93 -13.08 16.44
N ASN A 154 -10.48 -14.12 15.74
CA ASN A 154 -10.16 -14.09 14.30
C ASN A 154 -9.00 -13.15 13.96
N ASN A 155 -8.16 -12.80 14.95
CA ASN A 155 -6.88 -12.16 14.69
C ASN A 155 -5.87 -13.21 14.27
N ARG A 156 -5.07 -12.85 13.27
CA ARG A 156 -4.15 -13.77 12.59
C ARG A 156 -2.82 -13.06 12.45
N ARG A 157 -1.75 -13.75 12.82
CA ARG A 157 -0.39 -13.38 12.43
C ARG A 157 0.22 -14.57 11.71
N ASN A 158 0.70 -14.35 10.50
CA ASN A 158 1.41 -15.33 9.71
C ASN A 158 2.80 -14.75 9.42
N GLU A 159 3.83 -15.51 9.67
CA GLU A 159 5.19 -15.19 9.29
C GLU A 159 5.77 -16.37 8.53
N ILE A 160 6.27 -16.13 7.32
CA ILE A 160 7.00 -17.13 6.55
C ILE A 160 8.38 -16.58 6.21
N THR A 161 9.41 -17.34 6.57
CA THR A 161 10.78 -17.00 6.24
C THR A 161 11.41 -18.08 5.39
N TYR A 162 12.00 -17.67 4.28
CA TYR A 162 12.70 -18.51 3.34
C TYR A 162 14.20 -18.25 3.46
N TYR A 163 14.97 -19.32 3.50
CA TYR A 163 16.41 -19.29 3.53
C TYR A 163 16.97 -20.17 2.41
N ARG A 164 18.04 -19.72 1.77
CA ARG A 164 18.87 -20.55 0.89
C ARG A 164 20.26 -20.67 1.49
N ASP A 165 20.73 -21.89 1.72
CA ASP A 165 22.02 -22.16 2.36
C ASP A 165 22.23 -21.36 3.68
N GLY A 166 21.14 -21.18 4.44
CA GLY A 166 21.13 -20.43 5.70
C GLY A 166 21.08 -18.89 5.57
N GLN A 167 21.12 -18.35 4.35
CA GLN A 167 20.95 -16.92 4.10
C GLN A 167 19.48 -16.59 3.85
N LEU A 168 18.98 -15.50 4.45
CA LEU A 168 17.63 -15.00 4.22
C LEU A 168 17.46 -14.63 2.73
N ILE A 169 16.38 -15.10 2.11
CA ILE A 169 15.99 -14.68 0.75
C ILE A 169 14.66 -13.92 0.75
N ILE A 170 13.71 -14.32 1.60
CA ILE A 170 12.41 -13.66 1.76
C ILE A 170 11.95 -13.82 3.21
N ASN A 171 11.41 -12.77 3.82
CA ASN A 171 10.55 -12.84 4.99
C ASN A 171 9.22 -12.14 4.66
N ILE A 172 8.10 -12.79 4.94
CA ILE A 172 6.75 -12.27 4.73
C ILE A 172 6.04 -12.32 6.07
N GLU A 173 5.55 -11.18 6.53
CA GLU A 173 4.68 -11.08 7.71
C GLU A 173 3.32 -10.56 7.29
N ASN A 174 2.26 -11.27 7.64
CA ASN A 174 0.89 -10.83 7.45
C ASN A 174 0.18 -10.78 8.79
N TYR A 175 -0.60 -9.73 9.02
CA TYR A 175 -1.38 -9.57 10.23
C TYR A 175 -2.76 -9.02 9.92
N ILE A 176 -3.76 -9.59 10.59
CA ILE A 176 -5.14 -9.12 10.54
C ILE A 176 -5.65 -9.05 11.98
N ASN A 177 -6.12 -7.87 12.39
CA ASN A 177 -6.92 -7.67 13.59
C ASN A 177 -8.35 -7.29 13.17
N SER A 178 -9.29 -8.22 13.32
CA SER A 178 -10.68 -7.98 12.92
C SER A 178 -11.41 -7.02 13.87
N GLU A 179 -10.99 -6.96 15.14
CA GLU A 179 -11.61 -6.11 16.17
C GLU A 179 -11.22 -4.65 16.01
N GLU A 180 -9.93 -4.40 15.76
CA GLU A 180 -9.39 -3.06 15.51
C GLU A 180 -9.56 -2.62 14.05
N GLY A 181 -9.92 -3.55 13.16
CA GLY A 181 -10.04 -3.27 11.72
C GLY A 181 -8.69 -2.94 11.08
N ILE A 182 -7.61 -3.64 11.47
CA ILE A 182 -6.26 -3.38 10.96
C ILE A 182 -5.78 -4.58 10.16
N GLU A 183 -5.19 -4.32 9.01
CA GLU A 183 -4.48 -5.31 8.20
C GLU A 183 -3.10 -4.75 7.85
N TYR A 184 -2.06 -5.56 7.92
CA TYR A 184 -0.77 -5.21 7.32
C TYR A 184 -0.08 -6.44 6.72
N SER A 185 0.76 -6.16 5.73
CA SER A 185 1.67 -7.11 5.10
C SER A 185 3.04 -6.47 4.98
N ASN A 186 4.07 -7.14 5.44
CA ASN A 186 5.46 -6.73 5.26
C ASN A 186 6.18 -7.82 4.47
N GLU A 187 6.94 -7.42 3.46
CA GLU A 187 7.82 -8.31 2.71
C GLU A 187 9.24 -7.75 2.77
N ASN A 188 10.19 -8.54 3.26
CA ASN A 188 11.60 -8.25 3.21
C ASN A 188 12.27 -9.21 2.23
N ILE A 189 12.63 -8.68 1.06
CA ILE A 189 13.29 -9.41 -0.03
C ILE A 189 14.58 -8.64 -0.34
N PRO A 190 15.68 -8.89 0.41
CA PRO A 190 16.87 -8.06 0.32
C PRO A 190 17.35 -7.85 -1.14
N PRO A 191 17.70 -6.61 -1.53
CA PRO A 191 17.86 -5.42 -0.68
C PRO A 191 16.56 -4.59 -0.49
N TYR A 192 15.39 -5.12 -0.84
CA TYR A 192 14.12 -4.40 -0.80
C TYR A 192 13.30 -4.73 0.45
N PHE A 193 12.58 -3.72 0.92
CA PHE A 193 11.52 -3.81 1.91
C PHE A 193 10.24 -3.22 1.34
N PHE A 194 9.15 -3.98 1.44
CA PHE A 194 7.80 -3.56 1.12
C PHE A 194 6.93 -3.64 2.38
N SER A 195 6.05 -2.66 2.54
CA SER A 195 5.03 -2.66 3.58
C SER A 195 3.72 -2.13 3.03
N TYR A 196 2.65 -2.84 3.35
CA TYR A 196 1.27 -2.42 3.15
C TYR A 196 0.58 -2.42 4.50
N LYS A 197 -0.19 -1.38 4.80
CA LYS A 197 -1.04 -1.31 5.98
C LYS A 197 -2.35 -0.65 5.61
N SER A 198 -3.45 -1.24 6.06
CA SER A 198 -4.78 -0.70 5.88
C SER A 198 -5.56 -0.72 7.18
N THR A 199 -6.36 0.32 7.38
CA THR A 199 -7.29 0.40 8.51
C THR A 199 -8.71 0.57 8.01
N PHE A 200 -9.63 -0.07 8.71
CA PHE A 200 -11.02 -0.18 8.34
C PHE A 200 -11.91 0.17 9.52
N LYS A 201 -12.97 0.90 9.23
CA LYS A 201 -14.06 1.11 10.18
C LYS A 201 -15.14 0.10 9.91
N ASN A 202 -15.38 -0.79 10.88
CA ASN A 202 -16.55 -1.66 10.88
C ASN A 202 -17.80 -0.82 11.12
N ASN A 203 -18.63 -0.63 10.09
CA ASN A 203 -19.90 0.04 10.26
C ASN A 203 -20.98 -0.98 10.65
N THR A 204 -21.31 -1.02 11.95
CA THR A 204 -22.26 -1.96 12.56
C THR A 204 -23.68 -1.83 11.98
N TYR A 205 -24.01 -0.73 11.30
CA TYR A 205 -25.36 -0.47 10.80
C TYR A 205 -25.67 -1.16 9.47
N ASN A 206 -24.67 -1.36 8.60
CA ASN A 206 -24.86 -1.83 7.22
C ASN A 206 -23.96 -3.02 6.82
N ASN A 207 -23.19 -3.61 7.74
CA ASN A 207 -22.15 -4.60 7.43
C ASN A 207 -21.17 -4.14 6.33
N ALA A 208 -20.98 -2.82 6.21
CA ALA A 208 -20.06 -2.23 5.25
C ALA A 208 -18.74 -1.91 5.95
N THR A 209 -17.66 -2.54 5.50
CA THR A 209 -16.29 -2.21 5.89
C THR A 209 -15.87 -0.99 5.09
N THR A 210 -15.61 0.14 5.77
CA THR A 210 -15.17 1.38 5.10
C THR A 210 -13.68 1.55 5.33
N MET A 211 -12.87 1.56 4.28
CA MET A 211 -11.44 1.87 4.38
C MET A 211 -11.29 3.27 4.99
N GLN A 212 -10.44 3.39 6.00
CA GLN A 212 -10.10 4.65 6.67
C GLN A 212 -8.76 5.13 6.20
N SER A 213 -7.76 4.24 6.21
CA SER A 213 -6.47 4.58 5.64
C SER A 213 -5.80 3.41 4.96
N THR A 214 -4.89 3.72 4.05
CA THR A 214 -3.97 2.78 3.45
C THR A 214 -2.61 3.44 3.33
N GLU A 215 -1.57 2.70 3.65
CA GLU A 215 -0.16 3.09 3.59
C GLU A 215 0.58 2.02 2.80
N ILE A 216 1.37 2.43 1.82
CA ILE A 216 2.26 1.58 1.03
C ILE A 216 3.67 2.16 1.10
N THR A 217 4.66 1.31 1.33
CA THR A 217 6.07 1.66 1.40
C THR A 217 6.88 0.70 0.55
N ILE A 218 7.75 1.24 -0.30
CA ILE A 218 8.79 0.48 -1.02
C ILE A 218 10.12 1.14 -0.74
N ARG A 219 11.11 0.39 -0.25
CA ARG A 219 12.45 0.91 0.06
C ARG A 219 13.51 -0.06 -0.43
N LYS A 220 14.53 0.48 -1.11
CA LYS A 220 15.75 -0.25 -1.45
C LYS A 220 16.89 0.21 -0.55
N GLU A 221 17.63 -0.72 0.04
CA GLU A 221 18.82 -0.40 0.83
C GLU A 221 19.81 0.44 0.00
N GLY A 222 20.15 1.63 0.51
CA GLY A 222 21.03 2.58 -0.17
C GLY A 222 20.50 3.15 -1.49
N GLY A 223 19.21 2.95 -1.78
CA GLY A 223 18.57 3.31 -3.04
C GLY A 223 17.35 4.21 -2.86
N ARG A 224 16.46 4.15 -3.86
CA ARG A 224 15.22 4.94 -3.90
C ARG A 224 14.21 4.45 -2.87
N SER A 225 13.32 5.34 -2.47
CA SER A 225 12.20 5.04 -1.58
C SER A 225 10.91 5.69 -2.06
N LEU A 226 9.81 4.96 -1.89
CA LEU A 226 8.46 5.42 -2.11
C LEU A 226 7.63 5.18 -0.84
N PHE A 227 6.88 6.18 -0.43
CA PHE A 227 5.79 6.05 0.52
C PHE A 227 4.54 6.69 -0.08
N GLN A 228 3.41 6.00 -0.03
CA GLN A 228 2.12 6.55 -0.42
C GLN A 228 1.10 6.26 0.67
N SER A 229 0.26 7.23 0.99
CA SER A 229 -0.86 6.99 1.88
C SER A 229 -2.12 7.74 1.48
N ILE A 230 -3.25 7.15 1.85
CA ILE A 230 -4.56 7.77 1.82
C ILE A 230 -5.11 7.68 3.23
N ASN A 231 -5.60 8.79 3.78
CA ASN A 231 -6.31 8.81 5.04
C ASN A 231 -7.64 9.54 4.88
N MET A 232 -8.72 8.93 5.32
CA MET A 232 -10.08 9.44 5.24
C MET A 232 -10.59 9.77 6.63
N GLU A 233 -10.84 11.04 6.89
CA GLU A 233 -11.31 11.52 8.17
C GLU A 233 -12.41 12.56 7.97
N ASN A 234 -13.52 12.42 8.71
CA ASN A 234 -14.66 13.34 8.69
C ASN A 234 -15.22 13.64 7.27
N GLY A 235 -15.08 12.70 6.33
CA GLY A 235 -15.56 12.86 4.96
C GLY A 235 -14.56 13.51 3.99
N ASN A 236 -13.41 13.95 4.49
CA ASN A 236 -12.27 14.45 3.72
C ASN A 236 -11.30 13.29 3.42
N ALA A 237 -10.44 13.47 2.42
CA ALA A 237 -9.33 12.58 2.14
C ALA A 237 -8.01 13.36 2.14
N SER A 238 -6.99 12.79 2.75
CA SER A 238 -5.61 13.26 2.73
C SER A 238 -4.77 12.23 1.98
N PHE A 239 -4.08 12.68 0.95
CA PHE A 239 -3.17 11.90 0.12
C PHE A 239 -1.74 12.34 0.42
N LEU A 240 -0.86 11.39 0.73
CA LEU A 240 0.56 11.64 0.89
C LEU A 240 1.32 10.82 -0.13
N THR A 241 2.29 11.44 -0.79
CA THR A 241 3.26 10.74 -1.62
C THR A 241 4.65 11.26 -1.30
N GLU A 242 5.51 10.40 -0.77
CA GLU A 242 6.92 10.70 -0.58
C GLU A 242 7.74 9.87 -1.56
N CYS A 243 8.50 10.55 -2.41
CA CYS A 243 9.47 9.93 -3.29
C CYS A 243 10.85 10.50 -2.95
N ASN A 244 11.77 9.63 -2.51
CA ASN A 244 13.06 10.02 -1.93
C ASN A 244 12.91 11.11 -0.84
N ASN A 245 13.42 12.33 -1.08
CA ASN A 245 13.36 13.44 -0.12
C ASN A 245 12.25 14.47 -0.42
N LEU A 246 11.32 14.15 -1.32
CA LEU A 246 10.20 15.03 -1.66
C LEU A 246 8.89 14.43 -1.18
N ARG A 247 8.03 15.27 -0.63
CA ARG A 247 6.69 14.90 -0.14
C ARG A 247 5.65 15.80 -0.80
N ALA A 248 4.70 15.20 -1.49
CA ALA A 248 3.47 15.84 -1.90
C ALA A 248 2.38 15.51 -0.88
N HIS A 249 1.71 16.54 -0.36
CA HIS A 249 0.57 16.40 0.53
C HIS A 249 -0.63 17.07 -0.10
N VAL A 250 -1.71 16.32 -0.30
CA VAL A 250 -2.97 16.80 -0.86
C VAL A 250 -4.11 16.49 0.07
N THR A 251 -4.94 17.49 0.32
CA THR A 251 -6.22 17.35 1.01
C THR A 251 -7.34 17.59 0.02
N MET A 252 -8.33 16.70 0.04
CA MET A 252 -9.54 16.81 -0.74
C MET A 252 -10.74 16.87 0.20
N ASN A 253 -11.33 18.04 0.28
CA ASN A 253 -12.46 18.31 1.16
C ASN A 253 -13.74 17.67 0.60
N ASN A 254 -14.61 17.18 1.48
CA ASN A 254 -15.87 16.52 1.10
C ASN A 254 -15.71 15.32 0.14
N TYR A 255 -14.55 14.68 0.14
CA TYR A 255 -14.19 13.54 -0.71
C TYR A 255 -15.30 12.51 -0.88
N ASN A 256 -15.85 12.01 0.23
CA ASN A 256 -16.89 10.96 0.19
C ASN A 256 -18.17 11.42 -0.52
N ASN A 257 -18.58 12.67 -0.31
CA ASN A 257 -19.77 13.24 -0.94
C ASN A 257 -19.54 13.44 -2.44
N ILE A 258 -18.34 13.89 -2.82
CA ILE A 258 -17.93 14.05 -4.22
C ILE A 258 -17.95 12.69 -4.92
N LEU A 259 -17.34 11.65 -4.35
CA LEU A 259 -17.36 10.31 -4.94
C LEU A 259 -18.77 9.78 -5.18
N GLN A 260 -19.65 9.88 -4.18
CA GLN A 260 -21.04 9.44 -4.32
C GLN A 260 -21.79 10.22 -5.40
N LEU A 261 -21.51 11.52 -5.55
CA LEU A 261 -22.08 12.32 -6.62
C LEU A 261 -21.57 11.86 -7.98
N LEU A 262 -20.25 11.71 -8.16
CA LEU A 262 -19.64 11.30 -9.41
C LEU A 262 -20.15 9.92 -9.86
N GLN A 263 -20.23 8.96 -8.93
CA GLN A 263 -20.82 7.64 -9.19
C GLN A 263 -22.27 7.72 -9.70
N ARG A 264 -23.10 8.58 -9.10
CA ARG A 264 -24.49 8.79 -9.54
C ARG A 264 -24.61 9.46 -10.90
N LEU A 265 -23.59 10.19 -11.31
CA LEU A 265 -23.57 10.95 -12.55
C LEU A 265 -22.84 10.23 -13.70
N ARG A 266 -22.23 9.06 -13.45
CA ARG A 266 -21.61 8.24 -14.51
C ARG A 266 -22.61 7.97 -15.65
N GLY A 267 -22.12 8.08 -16.89
CA GLY A 267 -22.92 7.86 -18.10
C GLY A 267 -23.67 9.09 -18.63
N ASN A 268 -23.42 10.29 -18.08
CA ASN A 268 -23.87 11.56 -18.68
C ASN A 268 -22.75 12.20 -19.51
N ASP A 269 -23.11 12.79 -20.65
CA ASP A 269 -22.20 13.60 -21.45
C ASP A 269 -21.66 14.79 -20.63
N ASN A 270 -20.35 15.06 -20.71
CA ASN A 270 -19.61 16.10 -19.95
C ASN A 270 -19.43 15.86 -18.45
N ILE A 271 -19.58 14.62 -17.96
CA ILE A 271 -19.32 14.33 -16.55
C ILE A 271 -17.85 14.59 -16.17
N ASP A 272 -16.90 14.40 -17.07
CA ASP A 272 -15.47 14.53 -16.76
C ASP A 272 -15.06 15.98 -16.51
N LYS A 273 -15.56 16.93 -17.30
CA LYS A 273 -15.34 18.36 -17.07
C LYS A 273 -15.96 18.82 -15.75
N LEU A 274 -17.15 18.34 -15.42
CA LEU A 274 -17.79 18.64 -14.13
C LEU A 274 -17.03 18.00 -12.96
N ALA A 275 -16.55 16.77 -13.13
CA ALA A 275 -15.75 16.08 -12.14
C ALA A 275 -14.46 16.86 -11.86
N PHE A 276 -13.73 17.24 -12.91
CA PHE A 276 -12.51 18.03 -12.79
C PHE A 276 -12.72 19.32 -12.00
N GLU A 277 -13.73 20.13 -12.36
CA GLU A 277 -14.01 21.39 -11.66
C GLU A 277 -14.38 21.19 -10.18
N ILE A 278 -15.13 20.13 -9.88
CA ILE A 278 -15.48 19.78 -8.49
C ILE A 278 -14.23 19.34 -7.72
N LEU A 279 -13.39 18.48 -8.30
CA LEU A 279 -12.14 18.03 -7.68
C LEU A 279 -11.22 19.22 -7.43
N LYS A 280 -10.97 20.05 -8.43
CA LYS A 280 -10.10 21.23 -8.36
C LYS A 280 -10.54 22.21 -7.28
N LYS A 281 -11.83 22.50 -7.17
CA LYS A 281 -12.35 23.44 -6.16
C LYS A 281 -12.25 22.92 -4.73
N ASN A 282 -12.20 21.60 -4.53
CA ASN A 282 -12.16 20.98 -3.21
C ASN A 282 -10.77 20.45 -2.84
N MET A 283 -9.79 20.57 -3.74
CA MET A 283 -8.41 20.16 -3.52
C MET A 283 -7.56 21.32 -3.02
N SER A 284 -6.66 21.01 -2.08
CA SER A 284 -5.52 21.86 -1.69
C SER A 284 -4.29 20.97 -1.55
N GLY A 285 -3.15 21.38 -2.08
CA GLY A 285 -1.93 20.59 -1.95
C GLY A 285 -0.65 21.40 -1.98
N VAL A 286 0.42 20.81 -1.44
CA VAL A 286 1.77 21.37 -1.42
C VAL A 286 2.80 20.30 -1.67
N ILE A 287 3.96 20.73 -2.16
CA ILE A 287 5.17 19.93 -2.19
C ILE A 287 6.16 20.51 -1.19
N VAL A 288 6.74 19.64 -0.36
CA VAL A 288 7.74 19.99 0.65
C VAL A 288 8.95 19.07 0.56
N PHE A 289 10.06 19.47 1.16
CA PHE A 289 11.12 18.53 1.49
C PHE A 289 10.70 17.65 2.67
N ALA A 290 10.83 16.34 2.52
CA ALA A 290 10.35 15.37 3.51
C ALA A 290 11.12 15.42 4.84
N ASP A 291 12.40 15.81 4.80
CA ASP A 291 13.29 15.85 5.96
C ASP A 291 13.15 17.08 6.86
N ARG A 292 12.56 18.16 6.35
CA ARG A 292 12.52 19.46 7.03
C ARG A 292 11.23 20.25 6.87
N ASP A 293 10.24 19.69 6.16
CA ASP A 293 8.92 20.27 5.97
C ASP A 293 8.97 21.72 5.42
N GLU A 294 9.93 21.99 4.53
CA GLU A 294 10.06 23.28 3.85
C GLU A 294 9.29 23.27 2.53
N LYS A 295 8.37 24.22 2.35
CA LYS A 295 7.49 24.33 1.17
C LYS A 295 8.22 24.72 -0.10
N ILE A 296 8.14 23.87 -1.12
CA ILE A 296 8.67 24.07 -2.47
C ILE A 296 7.68 24.83 -3.34
N GLY A 297 6.41 24.42 -3.32
CA GLY A 297 5.37 25.00 -4.17
C GLY A 297 3.98 24.50 -3.84
N ASP A 298 2.98 25.18 -4.37
CA ASP A 298 1.58 24.80 -4.30
C ASP A 298 1.28 23.76 -5.39
N LEU A 299 0.42 22.79 -5.08
CA LEU A 299 0.00 21.73 -5.98
C LEU A 299 -1.45 21.95 -6.39
N ASP A 300 -1.72 21.92 -7.69
CA ASP A 300 -3.05 22.10 -8.27
C ASP A 300 -3.30 21.06 -9.37
N LEU A 301 -4.56 20.87 -9.75
CA LEU A 301 -4.96 20.04 -10.89
C LEU A 301 -4.89 20.84 -12.18
N PHE A 302 -4.40 20.20 -13.25
CA PHE A 302 -4.31 20.77 -14.59
C PHE A 302 -5.19 19.95 -15.55
N PHE A 303 -6.18 20.55 -16.22
CA PHE A 303 -6.95 19.80 -17.23
C PHE A 303 -6.23 19.85 -18.57
N ASP A 304 -5.90 18.70 -19.14
CA ASP A 304 -5.44 18.59 -20.53
C ASP A 304 -6.55 17.89 -21.33
N GLU A 305 -7.06 18.53 -22.40
CA GLU A 305 -8.15 17.96 -23.20
C GLU A 305 -7.69 16.74 -24.03
N GLU A 306 -6.38 16.52 -24.13
CA GLU A 306 -5.75 15.44 -24.90
C GLU A 306 -5.31 14.24 -24.05
N ASP A 307 -5.42 14.30 -22.71
CA ASP A 307 -4.91 13.29 -21.78
C ASP A 307 -5.99 12.84 -20.77
N ASP A 308 -6.17 11.52 -20.62
CA ASP A 308 -7.18 10.92 -19.71
C ASP A 308 -6.67 10.83 -18.25
N GLU A 309 -5.41 11.16 -17.99
CA GLU A 309 -4.82 11.18 -16.65
C GLU A 309 -5.10 12.51 -15.93
N LEU A 310 -5.26 12.49 -14.60
CA LEU A 310 -5.39 13.68 -13.74
C LEU A 310 -3.99 14.28 -13.49
N PRO A 311 -3.47 15.16 -14.35
CA PRO A 311 -2.12 15.68 -14.25
C PRO A 311 -2.03 16.75 -13.16
N LEU A 312 -0.90 16.78 -12.47
CA LEU A 312 -0.65 17.72 -11.39
C LEU A 312 0.29 18.82 -11.85
N ILE A 313 0.10 20.03 -11.32
CA ILE A 313 0.98 21.16 -11.56
C ILE A 313 1.47 21.72 -10.24
N CYS A 314 2.79 21.82 -10.12
CA CYS A 314 3.44 22.52 -9.02
C CYS A 314 3.69 23.97 -9.43
N ARG A 315 3.17 24.92 -8.65
CA ARG A 315 3.43 26.36 -8.81
C ARG A 315 4.41 26.82 -7.75
N PHE A 316 5.56 27.34 -8.17
CA PHE A 316 6.57 27.92 -7.30
C PHE A 316 6.15 29.31 -6.80
N GLN A 317 6.85 29.83 -5.78
CA GLN A 317 6.55 31.14 -5.17
C GLN A 317 6.57 32.34 -6.15
N ASP A 318 7.32 32.23 -7.25
CA ASP A 318 7.42 33.27 -8.27
C ASP A 318 6.37 33.15 -9.38
N GLY A 319 5.47 32.16 -9.28
CA GLY A 319 4.41 31.89 -10.24
C GLY A 319 4.82 30.99 -11.41
N GLU A 320 6.06 30.52 -11.47
CA GLU A 320 6.47 29.52 -12.47
C GLU A 320 5.83 28.16 -12.17
N GLU A 321 5.48 27.42 -13.22
CA GLU A 321 4.76 26.15 -13.12
C GLU A 321 5.59 24.96 -13.65
N TYR A 322 5.42 23.80 -13.02
CA TYR A 322 6.06 22.54 -13.41
C TYR A 322 5.05 21.40 -13.38
N ARG A 323 4.93 20.67 -14.50
CA ARG A 323 4.02 19.52 -14.61
C ARG A 323 4.61 18.29 -13.91
N LEU A 324 3.76 17.56 -13.22
CA LEU A 324 4.07 16.34 -12.49
C LEU A 324 3.23 15.18 -13.04
N PRO A 325 3.71 13.94 -12.91
CA PRO A 325 2.90 12.78 -13.26
C PRO A 325 1.75 12.64 -12.26
N SER A 326 0.86 11.67 -12.50
CA SER A 326 0.01 11.18 -11.40
C SER A 326 0.92 10.59 -10.32
N ILE A 327 0.81 11.12 -9.10
CA ILE A 327 1.63 10.66 -7.95
C ILE A 327 0.81 9.91 -6.90
N PHE A 328 -0.51 9.91 -7.04
CA PHE A 328 -1.38 9.21 -6.11
C PHE A 328 -1.49 7.74 -6.49
N LEU A 329 -1.71 6.90 -5.48
CA LEU A 329 -2.17 5.52 -5.69
C LEU A 329 -3.33 5.55 -6.67
N GLU A 330 -3.23 4.79 -7.77
CA GLU A 330 -4.29 4.67 -8.77
C GLU A 330 -5.60 4.33 -8.06
N MET A 331 -6.40 5.37 -7.85
CA MET A 331 -7.75 5.19 -7.41
C MET A 331 -8.49 4.74 -8.65
N ASN A 332 -8.79 3.44 -8.73
CA ASN A 332 -9.89 2.98 -9.56
C ASN A 332 -11.17 3.68 -9.04
N LEU A 333 -11.37 4.94 -9.45
CA LEU A 333 -12.48 5.82 -9.11
C LEU A 333 -13.78 5.27 -9.66
#